data_AF-A0A2R4SZF1-F1
#
_entry.id   AF-A0A2R4SZF1-F1
#
_cell.length_a   1.000
_cell.length_b   1.000
_cell.length_c   1.000
_cell.angle_alpha   90.00
_cell.angle_beta   90.00
_cell.angle_gamma   90.00
#
_symmetry.space_group_name_H-M   'P 1'
#
loop_
_entity.id
_entity.type
_entity.pdbx_description
1 polymer ?
#
loop_
_entity_poly.entity_id
_entity_poly.type
_entity_poly.pdbx_seq_one_letter_code
_entity_poly.pdbx_strand_id
1 'polypeptide(L)'
;MSFGPPIDPNARTASFPASPGNHARPSAARYLVPALVAAAVAVGLGAYGKVHDPAGTAFNLAGFSSTGAVKSWLGTAALAFALVQIVSAFAMYGRLPGVRAASWIPALHRWSGRIAFLLAVPVAVHCLYGLGYQTYSSRVMWHSLLGCFFFGAFSAKMLLLRAERLPGWLLPVVGGAAFTALTVIWLTSALWFFRTVGVTT
;
A
#
# COMPACT_ATOMS: atom_id res chain seq x y z
N MET A 1 59.64 -1.51 50.26
CA MET A 1 58.46 -1.85 49.44
C MET A 1 57.24 -1.29 50.16
N SER A 2 56.68 -0.17 49.68
CA SER A 2 55.52 0.48 50.31
C SER A 2 54.25 0.00 49.62
N PHE A 3 53.36 -0.64 50.38
CA PHE A 3 52.04 -1.05 49.89
C PHE A 3 51.17 0.20 49.71
N GLY A 4 50.53 0.33 48.54
CA GLY A 4 49.59 1.41 48.25
C GLY A 4 48.31 1.31 49.10
N PRO A 5 47.52 2.40 49.16
CA PRO A 5 46.34 2.45 50.02
C PRO A 5 45.29 1.39 49.64
N PRO A 6 44.47 0.92 50.61
CA PRO A 6 43.42 -0.06 50.36
C PRO A 6 42.39 0.46 49.36
N ILE A 7 42.02 -0.36 48.37
CA ILE A 7 40.93 -0.07 47.44
C ILE A 7 39.62 -0.18 48.21
N ASP A 8 38.84 0.90 48.27
CA ASP A 8 37.51 0.92 48.91
C ASP A 8 36.47 0.23 48.00
N PRO A 9 35.91 -0.93 48.40
CA PRO A 9 34.89 -1.64 47.62
C PRO A 9 33.54 -0.91 47.59
N ASN A 10 33.34 0.12 48.41
CA ASN A 10 32.11 0.93 48.47
C ASN A 10 32.25 2.29 47.80
N ALA A 11 33.35 2.54 47.07
CA ALA A 11 33.50 3.75 46.29
C ALA A 11 32.34 3.86 45.29
N ARG A 12 31.42 4.81 45.54
CA ARG A 12 30.28 5.10 44.64
C ARG A 12 30.83 5.28 43.24
N THR A 13 30.38 4.45 42.30
CA THR A 13 30.64 4.63 40.87
C THR A 13 30.24 6.05 40.53
N ALA A 14 31.23 6.90 40.20
CA ALA A 14 30.95 8.23 39.72
C ALA A 14 30.03 8.07 38.51
N SER A 15 28.79 8.52 38.63
CA SER A 15 27.84 8.48 37.52
C SER A 15 28.43 9.36 36.42
N PHE A 16 28.91 8.74 35.35
CA PHE A 16 29.35 9.48 34.18
C PHE A 16 28.19 10.40 33.75
N PRO A 17 28.42 11.71 33.54
CA PRO A 17 27.39 12.56 32.98
C PRO A 17 26.97 11.94 31.65
N ALA A 18 25.68 11.62 31.53
CA ALA A 18 25.13 11.14 30.28
C ALA A 18 25.44 12.19 29.21
N SER A 19 26.21 11.82 28.17
CA SER A 19 26.33 12.66 26.98
C SER A 19 24.90 13.06 26.57
N PRO A 20 24.59 14.36 26.40
CA PRO A 20 23.30 14.75 25.87
C PRO A 20 23.19 14.11 24.50
N GLY A 21 22.45 13.00 24.43
CA GLY A 21 22.19 12.29 23.20
C GLY A 21 21.58 13.30 22.26
N ASN A 22 22.29 13.60 21.17
CA ASN A 22 21.82 14.53 20.17
C ASN A 22 20.53 13.90 19.60
N HIS A 23 19.37 14.29 20.13
CA HIS A 23 18.06 13.91 19.61
C HIS A 23 17.85 14.67 18.30
N ALA A 24 18.70 14.39 17.30
CA ALA A 24 18.51 14.85 15.96
C ALA A 24 17.12 14.37 15.54
N ARG A 25 16.19 15.33 15.44
CA ARG A 25 14.83 15.04 14.98
C ARG A 25 14.95 14.26 13.67
N PRO A 26 14.22 13.14 13.49
CA PRO A 26 14.33 12.35 12.27
C PRO A 26 14.09 13.27 11.07
N SER A 27 15.13 13.46 10.26
CA SER A 27 15.11 14.40 9.14
C SER A 27 13.98 14.03 8.19
N ALA A 28 13.16 15.02 7.81
CA ALA A 28 12.10 14.87 6.81
C ALA A 28 12.64 14.32 5.48
N ALA A 29 13.94 14.47 5.23
CA ALA A 29 14.64 13.90 4.09
C ALA A 29 14.41 12.38 3.94
N ARG A 30 14.21 11.66 5.05
CA ARG A 30 13.98 10.21 5.04
C ARG A 30 12.65 9.78 4.39
N TYR A 31 11.71 10.71 4.22
CA TYR A 31 10.43 10.45 3.54
C TYR A 31 10.44 10.90 2.08
N LEU A 32 11.46 11.66 1.66
CA LEU A 32 11.57 12.14 0.28
C LEU A 32 11.68 10.98 -0.70
N VAL A 33 12.49 9.96 -0.40
CA VAL A 33 12.67 8.82 -1.31
C VAL A 33 11.35 8.07 -1.55
N PRO A 34 10.59 7.63 -0.53
CA PRO A 34 9.27 7.04 -0.75
C PRO A 34 8.31 7.94 -1.55
N ALA A 35 8.29 9.25 -1.25
CA ALA A 35 7.41 10.20 -1.93
C ALA A 35 7.79 10.39 -3.42
N LEU A 36 9.09 10.52 -3.72
CA LEU A 36 9.60 10.64 -5.08
C LEU A 36 9.34 9.36 -5.89
N VAL A 37 9.53 8.18 -5.29
CA VAL A 37 9.21 6.91 -5.96
C VAL A 37 7.71 6.80 -6.23
N ALA A 38 6.85 7.18 -5.28
CA ALA A 38 5.41 7.21 -5.52
C ALA A 38 5.03 8.14 -6.66
N ALA A 39 5.60 9.35 -6.69
CA ALA A 39 5.38 10.32 -7.77
C ALA A 39 5.88 9.77 -9.12
N ALA A 40 7.10 9.22 -9.17
CA ALA A 40 7.67 8.64 -10.38
C ALA A 40 6.82 7.49 -10.93
N VAL A 41 6.33 6.59 -10.07
CA VAL A 41 5.45 5.48 -10.47
C VAL A 41 4.11 6.00 -10.98
N ALA A 42 3.45 6.91 -10.25
CA ALA A 42 2.15 7.44 -10.65
C ALA A 42 2.23 8.24 -11.96
N VAL A 43 3.21 9.14 -12.08
CA VAL A 43 3.42 9.94 -13.29
C VAL A 43 3.87 9.06 -14.45
N GLY A 44 4.78 8.11 -14.22
CA GLY A 44 5.26 7.19 -15.24
C GLY A 44 4.13 6.33 -15.83
N LEU A 45 3.27 5.75 -14.99
CA LEU A 45 2.10 5.00 -15.44
C LEU A 45 1.09 5.88 -16.18
N GLY A 46 0.85 7.10 -15.68
CA GLY A 46 -0.05 8.05 -16.33
C GLY A 46 0.46 8.50 -17.71
N ALA A 47 1.75 8.84 -17.79
CA ALA A 47 2.41 9.20 -19.04
C ALA A 47 2.39 8.03 -20.02
N TYR A 48 2.79 6.83 -19.58
CA TYR A 48 2.70 5.61 -20.37
C TYR A 48 1.28 5.40 -20.92
N GLY A 49 0.25 5.40 -20.05
CA GLY A 49 -1.12 5.19 -20.49
C GLY A 49 -1.62 6.27 -21.43
N LYS A 50 -1.06 7.48 -21.38
CA LYS A 50 -1.48 8.60 -22.23
C LYS A 50 -0.85 8.55 -23.63
N VAL A 51 0.38 8.05 -23.75
CA VAL A 51 1.12 8.00 -25.02
C VAL A 51 1.10 6.63 -25.70
N HIS A 52 0.75 5.58 -24.95
CA HIS A 52 0.60 4.23 -25.48
C HIS A 52 -0.69 4.11 -26.29
N ASP A 53 -0.57 3.55 -27.50
CA ASP A 53 -1.72 3.17 -28.31
C ASP A 53 -2.43 1.96 -27.69
N PRO A 54 -3.70 2.08 -27.25
CA PRO A 54 -4.39 1.00 -26.54
C PRO A 54 -4.54 -0.25 -27.41
N ALA A 55 -4.16 -1.40 -26.86
CA ALA A 55 -4.24 -2.69 -27.58
C ALA A 55 -5.68 -3.20 -27.79
N GLY A 56 -6.69 -2.56 -27.17
CA GLY A 56 -8.11 -2.92 -27.24
C GLY A 56 -8.49 -4.09 -26.33
N THR A 57 -7.65 -5.13 -26.25
CA THR A 57 -7.76 -6.21 -25.27
C THR A 57 -6.37 -6.62 -24.77
N ALA A 58 -6.29 -7.10 -23.53
CA ALA A 58 -5.04 -7.60 -22.95
C ALA A 58 -5.00 -9.13 -23.01
N PHE A 59 -5.92 -9.80 -22.31
CA PHE A 59 -6.06 -11.25 -22.35
C PHE A 59 -7.46 -11.68 -21.89
N ASN A 60 -7.84 -12.93 -22.18
CA ASN A 60 -9.01 -13.58 -21.63
C ASN A 60 -8.57 -14.82 -20.84
N LEU A 61 -9.36 -15.19 -19.83
CA LEU A 61 -9.17 -16.41 -19.07
C LEU A 61 -10.23 -17.44 -19.49
N ALA A 62 -9.82 -18.70 -19.62
CA ALA A 62 -10.77 -19.78 -19.87
C ALA A 62 -11.83 -19.82 -18.76
N GLY A 63 -13.10 -19.94 -19.14
CA GLY A 63 -14.23 -19.85 -18.21
C GLY A 63 -14.77 -18.43 -17.98
N PHE A 64 -14.20 -17.41 -18.63
CA PHE A 64 -14.76 -16.05 -18.65
C PHE A 64 -15.33 -15.67 -20.02
N SER A 65 -16.46 -14.97 -20.01
CA SER A 65 -17.25 -14.52 -21.16
C SER A 65 -16.67 -13.29 -21.83
N SER A 66 -15.84 -12.51 -21.13
CA SER A 66 -15.19 -11.34 -21.70
C SER A 66 -13.99 -10.87 -20.88
N THR A 67 -13.15 -10.07 -21.53
CA THR A 67 -12.02 -9.35 -20.91
C THR A 67 -12.51 -8.43 -19.78
N GLY A 68 -13.67 -7.80 -19.97
CA GLY A 68 -14.32 -6.97 -18.96
C GLY A 68 -14.76 -7.75 -17.72
N ALA A 69 -15.25 -8.98 -17.91
CA ALA A 69 -15.64 -9.87 -16.81
C ALA A 69 -14.42 -10.30 -16.00
N VAL A 70 -13.33 -10.74 -16.65
CA VAL A 70 -12.05 -11.08 -15.99
C VAL A 70 -11.58 -9.91 -15.13
N LYS A 71 -11.47 -8.72 -15.72
CA LYS A 71 -11.04 -7.49 -15.03
C LYS A 71 -11.93 -7.19 -13.81
N SER A 72 -13.25 -7.32 -13.96
CA SER A 72 -14.21 -6.97 -12.92
C SER A 72 -14.18 -7.95 -11.75
N TRP A 73 -14.05 -9.24 -12.01
CA TRP A 73 -13.91 -10.26 -10.96
C TRP A 73 -12.56 -10.19 -10.25
N LEU A 74 -11.45 -10.01 -10.97
CA LEU A 74 -10.13 -9.80 -10.35
C LEU A 74 -10.12 -8.54 -9.47
N GLY A 75 -10.72 -7.44 -9.94
CA GLY A 75 -10.86 -6.22 -9.15
C GLY A 75 -11.71 -6.43 -7.89
N THR A 76 -12.75 -7.25 -7.98
CA THR A 76 -13.61 -7.59 -6.83
C THR A 76 -12.87 -8.45 -5.82
N ALA A 77 -12.11 -9.45 -6.26
CA ALA A 77 -11.26 -10.25 -5.38
C ALA A 77 -10.18 -9.39 -4.71
N ALA A 78 -9.55 -8.46 -5.45
CA ALA A 78 -8.60 -7.52 -4.89
C ALA A 78 -9.23 -6.63 -3.79
N LEU A 79 -10.44 -6.10 -4.01
CA LEU A 79 -11.17 -5.34 -3.00
C LEU A 79 -11.50 -6.19 -1.77
N ALA A 80 -11.95 -7.43 -1.95
CA ALA A 80 -12.25 -8.34 -0.86
C ALA A 80 -11.01 -8.57 0.05
N PHE A 81 -9.84 -8.85 -0.54
CA PHE A 81 -8.60 -8.94 0.23
C PHE A 81 -8.18 -7.60 0.86
N ALA A 82 -8.49 -6.47 0.23
CA ALA A 82 -8.24 -5.16 0.81
C ALA A 82 -9.14 -4.87 2.03
N LEU A 83 -10.38 -5.38 2.06
CA LEU A 83 -11.21 -5.34 3.28
C LEU A 83 -10.59 -6.19 4.40
N VAL A 84 -10.06 -7.37 4.07
CA VAL A 84 -9.27 -8.17 5.02
C VAL A 84 -8.06 -7.40 5.54
N GLN A 85 -7.37 -6.62 4.70
CA GLN A 85 -6.27 -5.75 5.12
C GLN A 85 -6.71 -4.70 6.14
N ILE A 86 -7.85 -4.07 5.94
CA ILE A 86 -8.39 -3.07 6.86
C ILE A 86 -8.73 -3.74 8.20
N VAL A 87 -9.54 -4.79 8.21
CA VAL A 87 -9.95 -5.47 9.46
C VAL A 87 -8.73 -5.98 10.23
N SER A 88 -7.78 -6.63 9.55
CA SER A 88 -6.54 -7.10 10.19
C SER A 88 -5.67 -5.97 10.71
N ALA A 89 -5.61 -4.81 10.03
CA ALA A 89 -4.93 -3.63 10.54
C ALA A 89 -5.61 -3.10 11.82
N PHE A 90 -6.94 -2.93 11.81
CA PHE A 90 -7.67 -2.51 13.01
C PHE A 90 -7.40 -3.44 14.20
N ALA A 91 -7.35 -4.76 13.98
CA ALA A 91 -6.97 -5.73 15.00
C ALA A 91 -5.52 -5.52 15.51
N MET A 92 -4.54 -5.40 14.60
CA MET A 92 -3.12 -5.21 14.95
C MET A 92 -2.86 -3.91 15.71
N TYR A 93 -3.61 -2.85 15.41
CA TYR A 93 -3.52 -1.55 16.09
C TYR A 93 -4.40 -1.47 17.35
N GLY A 94 -5.04 -2.56 17.78
CA GLY A 94 -5.86 -2.59 18.99
C GLY A 94 -7.12 -1.73 18.93
N ARG A 95 -7.65 -1.50 17.72
CA ARG A 95 -8.82 -0.63 17.46
C ARG A 95 -10.15 -1.40 17.39
N LEU A 96 -10.13 -2.72 17.56
CA LEU A 96 -11.35 -3.54 17.63
C LEU A 96 -11.77 -3.75 19.10
N PRO A 97 -12.91 -3.21 19.55
CA PRO A 97 -13.38 -3.37 20.93
C PRO A 97 -13.56 -4.85 21.28
N GLY A 98 -13.04 -5.27 22.43
CA GLY A 98 -13.19 -6.65 22.93
C GLY A 98 -12.41 -7.73 22.17
N VAL A 99 -11.61 -7.38 21.16
CA VAL A 99 -10.84 -8.34 20.35
C VAL A 99 -9.35 -8.19 20.63
N ARG A 100 -8.73 -9.24 21.14
CA ARG A 100 -7.26 -9.36 21.19
C ARG A 100 -6.78 -10.00 19.89
N ALA A 101 -5.90 -9.31 19.17
CA ALA A 101 -5.34 -9.85 17.92
C ALA A 101 -4.65 -11.21 18.17
N ALA A 102 -5.09 -12.22 17.45
CA ALA A 102 -4.44 -13.53 17.45
C ALA A 102 -3.04 -13.43 16.81
N SER A 103 -2.15 -14.35 17.17
CA SER A 103 -0.75 -14.38 16.69
C SER A 103 -0.62 -14.53 15.17
N TRP A 104 -1.63 -15.08 14.49
CA TRP A 104 -1.65 -15.25 13.04
C TRP A 104 -2.14 -14.02 12.25
N ILE A 105 -2.71 -13.00 12.92
CA ILE A 105 -3.24 -11.80 12.25
C ILE A 105 -2.17 -11.04 11.44
N PRO A 106 -0.92 -10.86 11.94
CA PRO A 106 0.13 -10.25 11.13
C PRO A 106 0.47 -11.06 9.88
N ALA A 107 0.40 -12.40 9.93
CA ALA A 107 0.63 -13.25 8.77
C ALA A 107 -0.50 -13.12 7.76
N LEU A 108 -1.76 -13.13 8.23
CA LEU A 108 -2.93 -12.83 7.40
C LEU A 108 -2.74 -11.50 6.68
N HIS A 109 -2.49 -10.41 7.43
CA HIS A 109 -2.31 -9.05 6.88
C HIS A 109 -1.20 -8.98 5.82
N ARG A 110 -0.13 -9.76 5.94
CA ARG A 110 0.93 -9.77 4.90
C ARG A 110 0.48 -10.52 3.66
N TRP A 111 -0.11 -11.71 3.80
CA TRP A 111 -0.48 -12.54 2.68
C TRP A 111 -1.70 -12.01 1.93
N SER A 112 -2.75 -11.55 2.61
CA SER A 112 -3.89 -10.91 1.94
C SER A 112 -3.46 -9.65 1.19
N GLY A 113 -2.53 -8.86 1.75
CA GLY A 113 -1.98 -7.69 1.06
C GLY A 113 -1.20 -8.03 -0.21
N ARG A 114 -0.41 -9.12 -0.19
CA ARG A 114 0.32 -9.62 -1.37
C ARG A 114 -0.65 -10.11 -2.44
N ILE A 115 -1.65 -10.91 -2.06
CA ILE A 115 -2.65 -11.42 -2.97
C ILE A 115 -3.46 -10.27 -3.60
N ALA A 116 -3.91 -9.31 -2.79
CA ALA A 116 -4.61 -8.12 -3.29
C ALA A 116 -3.79 -7.36 -4.35
N PHE A 117 -2.49 -7.15 -4.10
CA PHE A 117 -1.60 -6.48 -5.05
C PHE A 117 -1.38 -7.31 -6.32
N LEU A 118 -1.13 -8.63 -6.18
CA LEU A 118 -0.95 -9.54 -7.32
C LEU A 118 -2.20 -9.63 -8.19
N LEU A 119 -3.39 -9.50 -7.62
CA LEU A 119 -4.66 -9.41 -8.37
C LEU A 119 -4.85 -8.04 -9.03
N ALA A 120 -4.38 -6.96 -8.38
CA ALA A 120 -4.47 -5.61 -8.94
C ALA A 120 -3.56 -5.39 -10.16
N VAL A 121 -2.41 -6.08 -10.24
CA VAL A 121 -1.48 -6.01 -11.39
C VAL A 121 -2.15 -6.40 -12.72
N PRO A 122 -2.75 -7.59 -12.89
CA PRO A 122 -3.44 -7.95 -14.13
C PRO A 122 -4.66 -7.06 -14.40
N VAL A 123 -5.35 -6.56 -13.37
CA VAL A 123 -6.39 -5.54 -13.54
C VAL A 123 -5.81 -4.27 -14.17
N ALA A 124 -4.66 -3.79 -13.67
CA ALA A 124 -3.98 -2.63 -14.20
C ALA A 124 -3.50 -2.83 -15.64
N VAL A 125 -3.01 -4.02 -15.99
CA VAL A 125 -2.70 -4.37 -17.39
C VAL A 125 -3.94 -4.19 -18.27
N HIS A 126 -5.10 -4.72 -17.87
CA HIS A 126 -6.34 -4.51 -18.61
C HIS A 126 -6.75 -3.03 -18.72
N CYS A 127 -6.58 -2.24 -17.65
CA CYS A 127 -6.97 -0.84 -17.64
C CYS A 127 -6.01 0.04 -18.44
N LEU A 128 -4.70 -0.19 -18.33
CA LEU A 128 -3.67 0.73 -18.80
C LEU A 128 -3.11 0.31 -20.16
N TYR A 129 -2.77 -0.97 -20.34
CA TYR A 129 -2.32 -1.50 -21.64
C TYR A 129 -3.49 -1.70 -22.60
N GLY A 130 -4.60 -2.26 -22.10
CA GLY A 130 -5.78 -2.51 -22.95
C GLY A 130 -6.49 -1.23 -23.40
N LEU A 131 -6.65 -0.23 -22.52
CA LEU A 131 -7.51 0.94 -22.75
C LEU A 131 -6.78 2.30 -22.69
N GLY A 132 -5.59 2.35 -22.08
CA GLY A 132 -4.85 3.60 -21.87
C GLY A 132 -5.40 4.49 -20.74
N TYR A 133 -4.77 5.65 -20.58
CA TYR A 133 -5.20 6.73 -19.68
C TYR A 133 -6.22 7.61 -20.41
N GLN A 134 -7.47 7.61 -19.93
CA GLN A 134 -8.59 8.24 -20.62
C GLN A 134 -9.31 9.25 -19.72
N THR A 135 -9.93 10.26 -20.34
CA THR A 135 -10.59 11.38 -19.62
C THR A 135 -11.96 11.76 -20.18
N TYR A 136 -12.52 10.98 -21.10
CA TYR A 136 -13.78 11.30 -21.80
C TYR A 136 -15.04 11.28 -20.90
N SER A 137 -14.93 10.80 -19.66
CA SER A 137 -16.00 10.93 -18.66
C SER A 137 -15.39 10.98 -17.25
N SER A 138 -16.10 11.58 -16.30
CA SER A 138 -15.63 11.71 -14.91
C SER A 138 -15.31 10.36 -14.27
N ARG A 139 -16.12 9.32 -14.53
CA ARG A 139 -15.88 7.96 -14.03
C ARG A 139 -14.54 7.43 -14.50
N VAL A 140 -14.25 7.57 -15.80
CA VAL A 140 -13.04 7.04 -16.44
C VAL A 140 -11.82 7.86 -16.05
N MET A 141 -11.96 9.19 -16.00
CA MET A 141 -10.92 10.09 -15.50
C MET A 141 -10.49 9.70 -14.07
N TRP A 142 -11.45 9.53 -13.16
CA TRP A 142 -11.15 9.12 -11.78
C TRP A 142 -10.53 7.73 -11.72
N HIS A 143 -11.01 6.78 -12.52
CA HIS A 143 -10.44 5.45 -12.60
C HIS A 143 -8.96 5.48 -13.05
N SER A 144 -8.65 6.20 -14.13
CA SER A 144 -7.29 6.32 -14.65
C SER A 144 -6.35 7.03 -13.68
N LEU A 145 -6.78 8.17 -13.11
CA LEU A 145 -6.01 8.93 -12.14
C LEU A 145 -5.72 8.10 -10.87
N LEU A 146 -6.77 7.51 -10.29
CA LEU A 146 -6.63 6.76 -9.04
C LEU A 146 -5.90 5.45 -9.23
N GLY A 147 -6.00 4.82 -10.42
CA GLY A 147 -5.17 3.67 -10.78
C GLY A 147 -3.68 4.00 -10.69
N CYS A 148 -3.25 5.09 -11.30
CA CYS A 148 -1.86 5.54 -11.23
C CYS A 148 -1.45 5.88 -9.79
N PHE A 149 -2.31 6.62 -9.07
CA PHE A 149 -2.08 6.97 -7.66
C PHE A 149 -1.95 5.73 -6.76
N PHE A 150 -2.79 4.69 -6.96
CA PHE A 150 -2.75 3.46 -6.18
C PHE A 150 -1.39 2.77 -6.25
N PHE A 151 -0.82 2.59 -7.45
CA PHE A 151 0.50 1.98 -7.62
C PHE A 151 1.63 2.85 -7.05
N GLY A 152 1.51 4.18 -7.16
CA GLY A 152 2.42 5.12 -6.50
C GLY A 152 2.37 4.98 -4.97
N ALA A 153 1.18 5.06 -4.38
CA ALA A 153 0.97 4.94 -2.94
C ALA A 153 1.41 3.56 -2.40
N PHE A 154 1.15 2.48 -3.13
CA PHE A 154 1.60 1.14 -2.76
C PHE A 154 3.13 1.03 -2.80
N SER A 155 3.79 1.62 -3.82
CA SER A 155 5.25 1.69 -3.89
C SER A 155 5.86 2.45 -2.70
N ALA A 156 5.31 3.61 -2.35
CA ALA A 156 5.70 4.33 -1.13
C ALA A 156 5.54 3.47 0.12
N LYS A 157 4.39 2.79 0.28
CA LYS A 157 4.13 1.89 1.40
C LYS A 157 5.22 0.83 1.53
N MET A 158 5.62 0.20 0.43
CA MET A 158 6.65 -0.85 0.46
C MET A 158 8.01 -0.33 0.91
N LEU A 159 8.37 0.91 0.55
CA LEU A 159 9.60 1.55 1.02
C LEU A 159 9.49 1.99 2.48
N LEU A 160 8.35 2.55 2.90
CA LEU A 160 8.11 2.97 4.28
C LEU A 160 8.14 1.79 5.26
N LEU A 161 7.74 0.59 4.83
CA LEU A 161 7.86 -0.64 5.63
C LEU A 161 9.31 -1.04 5.94
N ARG A 162 10.28 -0.53 5.18
CA ARG A 162 11.72 -0.78 5.39
C ARG A 162 12.40 0.34 6.19
N ALA A 163 11.69 1.43 6.47
CA ALA A 163 12.26 2.58 7.15
C ALA A 163 12.29 2.36 8.67
N GLU A 164 13.41 2.71 9.30
CA GLU A 164 13.55 2.63 10.74
C GLU A 164 12.84 3.79 11.46
N ARG A 165 12.28 3.52 12.64
CA ARG A 165 11.68 4.53 13.54
C ARG A 165 10.53 5.32 12.90
N LEU A 166 9.72 4.69 12.04
CA LEU A 166 8.60 5.35 11.36
C LEU A 166 7.55 5.87 12.38
N PRO A 167 6.99 7.09 12.23
CA PRO A 167 5.85 7.51 13.04
C PRO A 167 4.68 6.54 12.86
N GLY A 168 4.10 6.11 13.98
CA GLY A 168 3.07 5.05 13.99
C GLY A 168 1.80 5.35 13.20
N TRP A 169 1.55 6.62 12.84
CA TRP A 169 0.38 7.03 12.05
C TRP A 169 0.60 6.95 10.53
N LEU A 170 1.86 6.97 10.07
CA LEU A 170 2.16 7.16 8.64
C LEU A 170 1.81 5.93 7.79
N LEU A 171 2.11 4.71 8.28
CA LEU A 171 1.69 3.48 7.61
C LEU A 171 0.17 3.34 7.51
N PRO A 172 -0.62 3.61 8.57
CA PRO A 172 -2.07 3.68 8.48
C PRO A 172 -2.57 4.68 7.44
N VAL A 173 -1.99 5.88 7.37
CA VAL A 173 -2.42 6.91 6.39
C VAL A 173 -2.14 6.46 4.95
N VAL A 174 -0.92 6.01 4.65
CA VAL A 174 -0.56 5.57 3.30
C VAL A 174 -1.32 4.29 2.91
N GLY A 175 -1.49 3.36 3.85
CA GLY A 175 -2.30 2.16 3.67
C GLY A 175 -3.78 2.48 3.44
N GLY A 176 -4.32 3.44 4.18
CA GLY A 176 -5.68 3.96 4.02
C GLY A 176 -5.88 4.63 2.66
N ALA A 177 -4.93 5.47 2.22
CA ALA A 177 -4.96 6.09 0.90
C ALA A 177 -5.00 5.05 -0.24
N ALA A 178 -4.18 4.00 -0.14
CA ALA A 178 -4.20 2.90 -1.10
C ALA A 178 -5.54 2.13 -1.08
N PHE A 179 -6.10 1.86 0.10
CA PHE A 179 -7.41 1.22 0.23
C PHE A 179 -8.53 2.07 -0.37
N THR A 180 -8.56 3.38 -0.06
CA THR A 180 -9.55 4.31 -0.60
C THR A 180 -9.45 4.40 -2.12
N ALA A 181 -8.23 4.53 -2.66
CA ALA A 181 -8.02 4.54 -4.11
C ALA A 181 -8.54 3.24 -4.76
N LEU A 182 -8.18 2.07 -4.23
CA LEU A 182 -8.67 0.79 -4.73
C LEU A 182 -10.19 0.67 -4.68
N THR A 183 -10.81 1.16 -3.61
CA THR A 183 -12.27 1.17 -3.46
C THR A 183 -12.91 2.02 -4.56
N VAL A 184 -12.43 3.24 -4.79
CA VAL A 184 -12.99 4.11 -5.84
C VAL A 184 -12.71 3.55 -7.24
N ILE A 185 -11.54 2.95 -7.48
CA ILE A 185 -11.22 2.23 -8.72
C ILE A 185 -12.25 1.11 -8.97
N TRP A 186 -12.58 0.34 -7.93
CA TRP A 186 -13.57 -0.74 -8.02
C TRP A 186 -14.97 -0.19 -8.29
N LEU A 187 -15.39 0.87 -7.58
CA LEU A 187 -16.69 1.54 -7.78
C LEU A 187 -16.85 2.08 -9.21
N THR A 188 -15.79 2.68 -9.76
CA THR A 188 -15.78 3.27 -11.11
C THR A 188 -15.59 2.26 -12.23
N SER A 189 -15.26 1.00 -11.90
CA SER A 189 -15.02 -0.06 -12.88
C SER A 189 -15.89 -1.29 -12.65
N ALA A 190 -15.51 -2.18 -11.74
CA ALA A 190 -16.17 -3.48 -11.57
C ALA A 190 -17.64 -3.33 -11.18
N LEU A 191 -17.94 -2.45 -10.21
CA LEU A 191 -19.32 -2.21 -9.81
C LEU A 191 -20.14 -1.60 -10.94
N TRP A 192 -19.55 -0.66 -11.69
CA TRP A 192 -20.20 -0.10 -12.87
C TRP A 192 -20.46 -1.18 -13.93
N PHE A 193 -19.50 -2.06 -14.20
CA PHE A 193 -19.62 -3.17 -15.14
C PHE A 193 -20.76 -4.11 -14.74
N PHE A 194 -20.80 -4.56 -13.49
CA PHE A 194 -21.86 -5.45 -13.01
C PHE A 194 -23.25 -4.82 -13.11
N ARG A 195 -23.36 -3.49 -12.91
CA ARG A 195 -24.65 -2.78 -13.02
C ARG A 195 -25.11 -2.51 -14.45
N THR A 196 -24.20 -2.44 -15.41
CA THR A 196 -24.52 -1.97 -16.78
C THR A 196 -24.39 -3.04 -17.85
N VAL A 197 -23.45 -3.97 -17.68
CA VAL A 197 -23.21 -5.09 -18.59
C VAL A 197 -23.84 -6.37 -18.02
N GLY A 198 -23.77 -6.55 -16.70
CA GLY A 198 -24.33 -7.69 -15.99
C GLY A 198 -23.27 -8.51 -15.24
N VAL A 199 -23.75 -9.44 -14.42
CA VAL A 199 -22.89 -10.38 -13.69
C VAL A 199 -22.62 -11.57 -14.60
N THR A 200 -21.62 -11.45 -15.46
CA THR A 200 -21.13 -12.55 -16.28
C THR A 200 -19.82 -13.08 -15.72
N THR A 201 -19.58 -14.38 -15.87
CA THR A 201 -18.23 -14.96 -15.76
C THR A 201 -17.63 -14.89 -17.12
#